data_AF-W1YCA9-F1
#
_entry.id   AF-W1YCA9-F1
#
_cell.length_a   1.000
_cell.length_b   1.000
_cell.length_c   1.000
_cell.angle_alpha   90.00
_cell.angle_beta   90.00
_cell.angle_gamma   90.00
#
_symmetry.space_group_name_H-M   'P 1'
#
loop_
_entity.id
_entity.type
_entity.pdbx_description
1 polymer ?
#
loop_
_entity_poly.entity_id
_entity_poly.type
_entity_poly.pdbx_seq_one_letter_code
_entity_poly.pdbx_strand_id
1 'polypeptide(L)'
;MTTVNEEGKALVEQTTFDKGKALAEFMEYIHTYLTDDECDQVLKAFELADKAHEGQFRASGEPYIMHPLAVADILAHLQIDHITLMAAL
;
A
#
# COMPACT_ATOMS: atom_id res chain seq x y z
N MET A 1 15.05 -2.26 18.90
CA MET A 1 16.42 -2.56 19.39
C MET A 1 17.35 -2.37 18.20
N THR A 2 17.96 -1.20 18.07
CA THR A 2 18.72 -0.80 16.87
C THR A 2 20.07 -1.50 16.86
N THR A 3 20.31 -2.34 15.87
CA THR A 3 21.62 -2.96 15.64
C THR A 3 22.48 -1.99 14.84
N VAL A 4 23.66 -1.67 15.38
CA VAL A 4 24.70 -0.90 14.70
C VAL A 4 25.66 -1.85 14.00
N ASN A 5 26.16 -1.50 12.80
CA ASN A 5 27.26 -2.24 12.18
C ASN A 5 28.61 -1.83 12.80
N GLU A 6 29.67 -2.57 12.46
CA GLU A 6 31.04 -2.35 12.98
C GLU A 6 31.60 -0.94 12.68
N GLU A 7 30.98 -0.19 11.77
CA GLU A 7 31.39 1.16 11.36
C GLU A 7 30.63 2.28 12.09
N GLY A 8 29.76 1.97 13.04
CA GLY A 8 28.99 2.97 13.80
C GLY A 8 28.01 3.77 12.96
N LYS A 9 27.75 3.34 11.72
CA LYS A 9 26.70 3.91 10.87
C LYS A 9 25.39 3.29 11.33
N ALA A 10 24.40 4.14 11.60
CA ALA A 10 23.03 3.66 11.74
C ALA A 10 22.69 2.89 10.47
N LEU A 11 22.53 1.57 10.58
CA LEU A 11 21.87 0.79 9.57
C LEU A 11 20.48 1.42 9.49
N VAL A 12 20.15 1.98 8.32
CA VAL A 12 18.80 2.45 7.99
C VAL A 12 17.86 1.36 8.50
N GLU A 13 16.95 1.73 9.42
CA GLU A 13 15.88 0.83 9.85
C GLU A 13 15.35 0.18 8.58
N GLN A 14 15.49 -1.14 8.46
CA GLN A 14 14.81 -1.86 7.40
C GLN A 14 13.34 -1.58 7.65
N THR A 15 12.79 -0.59 6.95
CA THR A 15 11.39 -0.22 7.02
C THR A 15 10.66 -1.48 6.62
N THR A 16 10.13 -2.14 7.64
CA THR A 16 9.28 -3.30 7.50
C THR A 16 8.14 -2.90 6.57
N PHE A 17 7.79 -3.78 5.64
CA PHE A 17 6.71 -3.56 4.68
C PHE A 17 5.38 -3.47 5.44
N ASP A 18 5.08 -2.29 5.97
CA ASP A 18 3.89 -2.03 6.78
C ASP A 18 2.72 -1.70 5.87
N LYS A 19 2.01 -2.76 5.49
CA LYS A 19 0.78 -2.70 4.70
C LYS A 19 -0.29 -1.81 5.37
N GLY A 20 -0.38 -1.84 6.70
CA GLY A 20 -1.40 -1.08 7.44
C GLY A 20 -1.16 0.42 7.33
N LYS A 21 0.10 0.83 7.49
CA LYS A 21 0.50 2.23 7.28
C LYS A 21 0.29 2.67 5.82
N ALA A 22 0.73 1.88 4.85
CA ALA A 22 0.60 2.21 3.44
C ALA A 22 -0.87 2.34 3.02
N LEU A 23 -1.74 1.45 3.49
CA LEU A 23 -3.18 1.54 3.24
C LEU A 23 -3.77 2.80 3.87
N ALA A 24 -3.41 3.12 5.11
CA ALA A 24 -3.94 4.30 5.80
C ALA A 24 -3.58 5.61 5.05
N GLU A 25 -2.33 5.74 4.60
CA GLU A 25 -1.86 6.91 3.84
C GLU A 25 -2.59 7.02 2.49
N PHE A 26 -2.75 5.90 1.76
CA PHE A 26 -3.51 5.84 0.52
C PHE A 26 -4.99 6.23 0.72
N MET A 27 -5.65 5.66 1.73
CA MET A 27 -7.04 5.95 2.04
C MET A 27 -7.24 7.42 2.43
N GLU A 28 -6.34 7.97 3.27
CA GLU A 28 -6.36 9.40 3.63
C GLU A 28 -6.27 10.28 2.39
N TYR A 29 -5.41 9.93 1.43
CA TYR A 29 -5.27 10.71 0.20
C TYR A 29 -6.51 10.66 -0.69
N ILE A 30 -7.09 9.49 -0.94
CA ILE A 30 -8.25 9.38 -1.85
C ILE A 30 -9.50 10.07 -1.28
N HIS A 31 -9.64 10.16 0.05
CA HIS A 31 -10.69 10.95 0.71
C HIS A 31 -10.60 12.46 0.41
N THR A 32 -9.48 12.95 -0.12
CA THR A 32 -9.36 14.37 -0.50
C THR A 32 -10.13 14.72 -1.78
N TYR A 33 -10.48 13.73 -2.61
CA TYR A 33 -11.11 13.97 -3.92
C TYR A 33 -12.24 13.01 -4.30
N LEU A 34 -12.37 11.86 -3.64
CA LEU A 34 -13.48 10.92 -3.81
C LEU A 34 -14.55 11.11 -2.73
N THR A 35 -15.76 10.63 -3.01
CA THR A 35 -16.83 10.55 -2.01
C THR A 35 -16.61 9.37 -1.05
N ASP A 36 -17.25 9.40 0.12
CA ASP A 36 -17.15 8.32 1.11
C ASP A 36 -17.60 6.96 0.52
N ASP A 37 -18.67 6.95 -0.27
CA ASP A 37 -19.18 5.73 -0.93
C ASP A 37 -18.18 5.15 -1.96
N GLU A 38 -17.38 5.99 -2.61
CA GLU A 38 -16.34 5.57 -3.53
C GLU A 38 -15.10 5.05 -2.78
N CYS A 39 -14.68 5.74 -1.71
CA CYS A 39 -13.63 5.27 -0.82
C CYS A 39 -13.96 3.90 -0.23
N ASP A 40 -15.20 3.67 0.20
CA ASP A 40 -15.68 2.39 0.71
C ASP A 40 -15.58 1.26 -0.33
N GLN A 41 -15.80 1.57 -1.62
CA GLN A 41 -15.64 0.60 -2.70
C GLN A 41 -14.18 0.25 -2.95
N VAL A 42 -13.29 1.26 -2.92
CA VAL A 42 -11.84 1.06 -3.05
C VAL A 42 -11.30 0.22 -1.88
N LEU A 43 -11.74 0.48 -0.65
CA LEU A 43 -11.36 -0.31 0.53
C LEU A 43 -11.77 -1.78 0.38
N LYS A 44 -13.00 -2.05 -0.07
CA LYS A 44 -13.47 -3.43 -0.32
C LYS A 44 -12.66 -4.12 -1.42
N ALA A 45 -12.26 -3.40 -2.47
CA ALA A 45 -11.39 -3.94 -3.50
C ALA A 45 -10.00 -4.29 -2.93
N PHE A 46 -9.42 -3.42 -2.10
CA PHE A 46 -8.18 -3.69 -1.39
C PHE A 46 -8.29 -4.95 -0.51
N GLU A 47 -9.33 -5.06 0.32
CA GLU A 47 -9.54 -6.23 1.19
C GLU A 47 -9.64 -7.54 0.39
N LEU A 48 -10.31 -7.50 -0.76
CA LEU A 48 -10.40 -8.64 -1.68
C LEU A 48 -9.03 -9.00 -2.25
N ALA A 49 -8.28 -8.03 -2.75
CA ALA A 49 -6.96 -8.22 -3.32
C ALA A 49 -5.95 -8.73 -2.28
N ASP A 50 -5.95 -8.15 -1.08
CA ASP A 50 -5.09 -8.54 0.03
C ASP A 50 -5.31 -10.01 0.41
N LYS A 51 -6.58 -10.42 0.49
CA LYS A 51 -6.95 -11.82 0.73
C LYS A 51 -6.54 -12.73 -0.43
N ALA A 52 -6.70 -12.29 -1.68
CA ALA A 52 -6.31 -13.09 -2.85
C ALA A 52 -4.78 -13.30 -2.93
N HIS A 53 -4.02 -12.35 -2.42
CA HIS A 53 -2.56 -12.37 -2.37
C HIS A 53 -1.98 -12.86 -1.03
N GLU A 54 -2.81 -13.40 -0.13
CA GLU A 54 -2.35 -13.92 1.16
C GLU A 54 -1.32 -15.06 0.95
N GLY A 55 -0.19 -14.97 1.66
CA GLY A 55 0.91 -15.92 1.53
C GLY A 55 1.74 -15.79 0.24
N GLN A 56 1.42 -14.84 -0.63
CA GLN A 56 2.20 -14.53 -1.82
C GLN A 56 3.22 -13.42 -1.52
N PHE A 57 4.44 -13.60 -2.01
CA PHE A 57 5.54 -12.67 -1.79
C PHE A 57 6.25 -12.36 -3.10
N ARG A 58 6.78 -11.14 -3.23
CA ARG A 58 7.65 -10.78 -4.35
C ARG A 58 9.06 -11.33 -4.14
N ALA A 59 9.88 -11.30 -5.19
CA ALA A 59 11.29 -11.70 -5.09
C ALA A 59 12.10 -10.86 -4.08
N SER A 60 11.63 -9.64 -3.77
CA SER A 60 12.16 -8.74 -2.72
C SER A 60 11.83 -9.19 -1.29
N GLY A 61 10.89 -10.14 -1.12
CA GLY A 61 10.41 -10.60 0.18
C GLY A 61 9.20 -9.83 0.74
N GLU A 62 8.70 -8.81 0.04
CA GLU A 62 7.51 -8.07 0.48
C GLU A 62 6.21 -8.84 0.17
N PRO A 63 5.14 -8.66 0.97
CA PRO A 63 3.81 -9.17 0.63
C PRO A 63 3.39 -8.67 -0.75
N TYR A 64 2.86 -9.56 -1.60
CA TYR A 64 2.61 -9.22 -3.01
C TYR A 64 1.66 -8.03 -3.18
N ILE A 65 0.65 -7.91 -2.29
CA ILE A 65 -0.32 -6.81 -2.23
C ILE A 65 0.30 -5.40 -2.17
N MET A 66 1.53 -5.27 -1.67
CA MET A 66 2.24 -3.98 -1.63
C MET A 66 2.40 -3.38 -3.03
N HIS A 67 2.55 -4.21 -4.06
CA HIS A 67 2.72 -3.74 -5.43
C HIS A 67 1.42 -3.17 -6.04
N PRO A 68 0.29 -3.90 -6.07
CA PRO A 68 -1.01 -3.33 -6.47
C PRO A 68 -1.35 -2.05 -5.70
N LEU A 69 -1.14 -2.02 -4.38
CA LEU A 69 -1.38 -0.82 -3.57
C LEU A 69 -0.52 0.38 -4.04
N ALA A 70 0.77 0.16 -4.32
CA ALA A 70 1.63 1.21 -4.84
C ALA A 70 1.21 1.70 -6.25
N VAL A 71 0.68 0.82 -7.10
CA VAL A 71 0.13 1.21 -8.40
C VAL A 71 -1.12 2.06 -8.22
N ALA A 72 -2.05 1.66 -7.35
CA ALA A 72 -3.24 2.42 -7.03
C ALA A 72 -2.91 3.80 -6.45
N ASP A 73 -1.90 3.88 -5.57
CA ASP A 73 -1.43 5.15 -4.99
C ASP A 73 -0.88 6.12 -6.05
N ILE A 74 -0.10 5.64 -7.01
CA ILE A 74 0.37 6.46 -8.14
C ILE A 74 -0.81 7.00 -8.96
N LEU A 75 -1.81 6.16 -9.23
CA LEU A 75 -3.02 6.56 -9.96
C LEU A 75 -3.85 7.57 -9.16
N ALA A 76 -3.94 7.41 -7.85
CA ALA A 76 -4.63 8.35 -6.98
C ALA A 76 -3.97 9.74 -7.02
N HIS A 77 -2.65 9.83 -7.03
CA HIS A 77 -1.93 11.11 -7.18
C HIS A 77 -2.16 11.80 -8.54
N LEU A 78 -2.68 11.07 -9.53
CA LEU A 78 -3.16 11.61 -10.81
C LEU A 78 -4.66 11.96 -10.78
N GLN A 79 -5.31 11.85 -9.62
CA GLN A 79 -6.75 12.01 -9.38
C GLN A 79 -7.62 11.17 -10.32
N ILE A 80 -7.18 9.94 -10.57
CA ILE A 80 -7.90 8.97 -11.38
C ILE A 80 -9.12 8.44 -10.61
N ASP A 81 -10.16 8.03 -11.33
CA ASP A 81 -11.44 7.60 -10.78
C ASP A 81 -11.35 6.31 -9.95
N HIS A 82 -12.30 6.12 -9.03
CA HIS A 82 -12.34 5.00 -8.10
C HIS A 82 -12.40 3.62 -8.79
N ILE A 83 -13.03 3.50 -9.97
CA ILE A 83 -13.13 2.22 -10.69
C ILE A 83 -11.75 1.80 -11.18
N THR A 84 -10.98 2.74 -11.70
CA THR A 84 -9.60 2.49 -12.12
C THR A 84 -8.68 2.19 -10.93
N LEU A 85 -8.87 2.85 -9.78
CA LEU A 85 -8.14 2.50 -8.55
C LEU A 85 -8.45 1.06 -8.11
N MET A 86 -9.72 0.66 -8.12
CA MET A 86 -10.13 -0.71 -7.81
C MET A 86 -9.53 -1.73 -8.77
N ALA A 87 -9.40 -1.39 -10.06
CA ALA A 87 -8.81 -2.28 -11.06
C ALA A 87 -7.28 -2.45 -10.91
N ALA A 88 -6.62 -1.49 -10.25
CA ALA A 88 -5.19 -1.55 -9.95
C ALA A 88 -4.85 -2.40 -8.72
N LEU A 89 -5.84 -2.66 -7.85
CA LEU A 89 -5.74 -3.44 -6.61
C LEU A 89 -5.95 -4.94 -6.89
#